data_AF-A0A1F4Q6U1-F1
#
_entry.id   AF-A0A1F4Q6U1-F1
#
_cell.length_a   1.000
_cell.length_b   1.000
_cell.length_c   1.000
_cell.angle_alpha   90.00
_cell.angle_beta   90.00
_cell.angle_gamma   90.00
#
_symmetry.space_group_name_H-M   'P 1'
#
loop_
_entity.id
_entity.type
_entity.pdbx_description
1 polymer ?
#
loop_
_entity_poly.entity_id
_entity_poly.type
_entity_poly.pdbx_seq_one_letter_code
_entity_poly.pdbx_strand_id
1 'polypeptide(L)' 'MRERGSLILGILMVVIAGLIFAGPASAIEIGQKAPDFTLAAPGGKQVKLTDLLGKGPVVIYTFIQAFAAT' A
#
# COMPACT_ATOMS: atom_id res chain seq x y z
N MET A 1 -21.45 -31.37 15.56
CA MET A 1 -20.76 -31.23 14.25
C MET A 1 -21.36 -30.12 13.36
N ARG A 2 -22.70 -29.93 13.35
CA ARG A 2 -23.39 -28.88 12.55
C ARG A 2 -23.10 -27.43 12.99
N GLU A 3 -22.86 -27.19 14.27
CA GLU A 3 -22.64 -25.83 14.81
C GLU A 3 -21.29 -25.22 14.45
N ARG A 4 -20.25 -26.07 14.36
CA ARG A 4 -18.91 -25.65 13.91
C ARG A 4 -18.89 -25.25 12.43
N GLY A 5 -19.66 -25.94 11.59
CA GLY A 5 -19.79 -25.61 10.17
C GLY A 5 -20.52 -24.28 9.93
N SER A 6 -21.54 -24.00 10.74
CA SER A 6 -22.30 -22.73 10.66
C SER A 6 -21.42 -21.51 10.99
N LEU A 7 -20.57 -21.62 12.03
CA LEU A 7 -19.65 -20.54 12.41
C LEU A 7 -18.58 -20.27 11.34
N ILE A 8 -18.03 -21.31 10.72
CA ILE A 8 -17.04 -21.16 9.65
C ILE A 8 -17.66 -20.47 8.43
N LEU A 9 -18.89 -20.84 8.07
CA LEU A 9 -19.60 -20.22 6.96
C LEU A 9 -19.93 -18.75 7.25
N GLY A 10 -20.31 -18.42 8.49
CA GLY A 10 -20.55 -17.03 8.91
C GLY A 10 -19.29 -16.17 8.81
N ILE A 11 -18.15 -16.67 9.30
CA ILE A 11 -16.86 -15.96 9.20
C ILE A 11 -16.46 -15.78 7.73
N LEU A 12 -16.61 -16.83 6.91
CA LEU A 12 -16.30 -16.78 5.49
C LEU A 12 -17.15 -15.72 4.77
N MET A 13 -18.44 -15.62 5.10
CA MET A 13 -19.34 -14.61 4.53
C MET A 13 -18.96 -13.18 4.93
N VAL A 14 -18.52 -12.96 6.18
CA VAL A 14 -18.03 -11.65 6.63
C VAL A 14 -16.74 -11.27 5.92
N VAL A 15 -15.81 -12.21 5.74
CA VAL A 15 -14.57 -11.97 5.00
C VAL A 15 -14.87 -11.64 3.54
N ILE A 16 -15.72 -12.43 2.88
CA ILE A 16 -16.11 -12.19 1.48
C ILE A 16 -16.80 -10.82 1.33
N ALA A 17 -17.71 -10.47 2.23
CA ALA A 17 -18.34 -9.15 2.24
C ALA A 17 -17.29 -8.04 2.40
N GLY A 18 -16.34 -8.19 3.33
CA GLY A 18 -15.24 -7.24 3.53
C GLY A 18 -14.37 -7.04 2.29
N LEU A 19 -14.09 -8.11 1.54
CA LEU A 19 -13.35 -8.04 0.27
C LEU A 19 -14.16 -7.35 -0.85
N ILE A 20 -15.47 -7.52 -0.90
CA ILE A 20 -16.35 -6.86 -1.89
C ILE A 20 -16.42 -5.34 -1.63
N PHE A 21 -16.42 -4.93 -0.36
CA PHE A 21 -16.49 -3.51 0.03
C PHE A 21 -15.12 -2.82 0.12
N ALA A 22 -14.02 -3.54 -0.08
CA ALA A 22 -12.70 -2.95 -0.18
C ALA A 22 -12.56 -2.19 -1.52
N GLY A 23 -12.95 -0.92 -1.51
CA GLY A 23 -12.75 -0.01 -2.65
C GLY A 23 -11.27 0.25 -2.95
N PRO A 24 -10.95 0.83 -4.12
CA PRO A 24 -9.58 1.19 -4.47
C PRO A 24 -9.01 2.18 -3.45
N ALA A 25 -7.72 2.05 -3.15
CA ALA A 25 -7.02 3.02 -2.31
C ALA A 25 -7.14 4.42 -2.94
N SER A 26 -7.63 5.39 -2.17
CA SER A 26 -7.77 6.77 -2.61
C SER A 26 -6.40 7.44 -2.75
N ALA A 27 -6.30 8.39 -3.68
CA ALA A 27 -5.13 9.24 -3.79
C ALA A 27 -4.99 10.13 -2.54
N ILE A 28 -3.75 10.48 -2.19
CA ILE A 28 -3.46 11.41 -1.11
C ILE A 28 -3.84 12.84 -1.51
N GLU A 29 -4.45 13.59 -0.60
CA GLU A 29 -4.85 14.99 -0.80
C GLU A 29 -3.73 15.98 -0.43
N ILE A 30 -3.83 17.22 -0.92
CA ILE A 30 -2.88 18.28 -0.58
C ILE A 30 -2.92 18.56 0.93
N GLY A 31 -1.74 18.66 1.55
CA GLY A 31 -1.60 18.91 2.99
C GLY A 31 -1.64 17.65 3.87
N GLN A 32 -2.05 16.50 3.32
CA GLN A 32 -1.93 15.23 4.02
C GLN A 32 -0.46 14.82 4.12
N LYS A 33 -0.09 14.23 5.27
CA LYS A 33 1.26 13.71 5.48
C LYS A 33 1.52 12.55 4.52
N ALA A 34 2.61 12.62 3.76
CA ALA A 34 3.04 11.51 2.91
C ALA A 34 3.23 10.22 3.72
N PRO A 35 2.73 9.05 3.25
CA PRO A 35 2.95 7.78 3.91
C PRO A 35 4.43 7.46 4.00
N ASP A 36 4.89 6.99 5.15
CA ASP A 36 6.27 6.55 5.31
C ASP A 36 6.50 5.22 4.57
N PHE A 37 7.64 5.09 3.92
CA PHE A 37 8.04 3.87 3.22
C PHE A 37 9.54 3.67 3.27
N THR A 38 9.94 2.42 3.13
CA THR A 38 11.34 2.00 2.95
C THR A 38 11.42 1.20 1.67
N LEU A 39 12.27 1.62 0.74
CA LEU A 39 12.45 0.98 -0.57
C LEU A 39 13.92 0.67 -0.81
N ALA A 40 14.18 -0.41 -1.54
CA ALA A 40 15.50 -0.70 -2.05
C ALA A 40 15.85 0.30 -3.17
N ALA A 41 16.97 0.99 -3.01
CA ALA A 41 17.57 1.81 -4.04
C ALA A 41 18.41 0.96 -5.01
N PRO A 42 18.80 1.53 -6.17
CA PRO A 42 19.82 0.91 -7.01
C PRO A 42 21.07 0.55 -6.20
N GLY A 43 21.55 -0.69 -6.37
CA GLY A 43 22.66 -1.21 -5.58
C GLY A 43 22.28 -1.79 -4.21
N GLY A 44 20.99 -1.94 -3.90
CA GLY A 44 20.49 -2.73 -2.76
C GLY A 44 20.52 -2.01 -1.41
N LYS A 45 20.94 -0.74 -1.36
CA LYS A 45 20.83 0.08 -0.15
C LYS A 45 19.37 0.39 0.14
N GLN A 46 18.99 0.46 1.40
CA GLN A 46 17.64 0.89 1.80
C GLN A 46 17.56 2.41 1.86
N VAL A 47 16.44 2.96 1.40
CA VAL A 47 16.10 4.38 1.50
C VAL A 47 14.75 4.51 2.18
N LYS A 48 14.70 5.34 3.22
CA LYS A 48 13.48 5.63 3.99
C LYS A 48 13.05 7.07 3.77
N LEU A 49 11.76 7.31 3.53
CA LEU A 49 11.24 8.65 3.26
C LEU A 49 11.52 9.62 4.42
N THR A 50 11.32 9.21 5.67
CA THR A 50 11.57 10.08 6.84
C THR A 50 13.00 10.60 6.93
N ASP A 51 13.96 9.79 6.49
CA ASP A 51 15.38 10.15 6.56
C ASP A 51 15.75 11.20 5.50
N LEU A 52 15.01 11.23 4.39
CA LEU A 52 15.15 12.24 3.33
C LEU A 52 14.45 13.54 3.70
N LEU A 53 13.26 13.47 4.31
CA LEU A 53 12.53 14.64 4.78
C LEU A 53 13.31 15.44 5.83
N GLY A 54 14.13 14.78 6.65
CA GLY A 54 15.04 15.45 7.59
C GLY A 54 16.18 16.23 6.92
N LYS A 55 16.40 16.04 5.62
CA LYS A 55 17.48 16.69 4.83
C LYS A 55 16.96 17.79 3.90
N GLY A 56 15.65 17.88 3.69
CA GLY A 56 15.03 18.90 2.85
C GLY A 56 13.76 18.42 2.15
N PRO A 57 13.19 19.25 1.25
CA PRO A 57 12.03 18.88 0.44
C PRO A 57 12.31 17.68 -0.46
N VAL A 58 11.32 16.80 -0.62
CA VAL A 58 11.41 15.58 -1.42
C VAL A 58 10.36 15.60 -2.52
N VAL A 59 10.78 15.33 -3.76
CA VAL A 59 9.87 15.09 -4.90
C VAL A 59 9.81 13.59 -5.16
N ILE A 60 8.61 13.03 -5.17
CA ILE A 60 8.37 11.63 -5.49
C ILE A 60 7.88 11.55 -6.93
N TYR A 61 8.55 10.72 -7.73
CA TYR A 61 8.21 10.45 -9.12
C TYR A 61 8.22 8.93 -9.32
N THR A 62 7.23 8.42 -10.07
CA THR A 62 7.10 7.00 -10.41
C THR A 62 7.01 6.84 -11.93
N PHE A 63 7.40 5.68 -12.41
CA PHE A 63 7.26 5.27 -13.81
C PHE A 63 6.76 3.82 -13.85
N ILE A 64 6.08 3.45 -14.93
CA ILE A 64 5.44 2.12 -15.03
C ILE A 64 6.48 1.03 -15.24
N GLN A 65 7.46 1.27 -16.11
CA GLN A 65 8.45 0.27 -16.49
C GLN A 65 9.77 0.92 -16.90
N ALA A 66 10.90 0.31 -16.50
CA ALA A 66 12.21 0.70 -17.00
C ALA A 66 12.35 0.26 -18.47
N PHE A 67 13.05 1.07 -19.27
CA PHE A 67 13.30 0.78 -20.70
C PHE A 67 12.05 0.67 -21.58
N ALA A 68 10.98 1.42 -21.26
CA ALA A 68 9.82 1.54 -22.14
C ALA A 68 10.17 2.33 -23.42
N ALA A 69 9.56 1.95 -24.56
CA ALA A 69 9.70 2.69 -25.81
C ALA A 69 9.07 4.09 -25.70
N THR A 70 9.73 5.09 -26.30
CA THR A 70 9.27 6.48 -26.39
C THR A 70 8.27 6.69 -27.51
#